data_AF-A0A7J2HFC4-F1
#
_entry.id   AF-A0A7J2HFC4-F1
#
_cell.length_a   1.000
_cell.length_b   1.000
_cell.length_c   1.000
_cell.angle_alpha   90.00
_cell.angle_beta   90.00
_cell.angle_gamma   90.00
#
_symmetry.space_group_name_H-M   'P 1'
#
loop_
_entity.id
_entity.type
_entity.pdbx_description
1 polymer ?
#
loop_
_entity_poly.entity_id
_entity_poly.type
_entity_poly.pdbx_seq_one_letter_code
_entity_poly.pdbx_strand_id
1 'polypeptide(L)'
;SKAKKLRWHIDYLTRSGKVKPIAAYAYDLGREYECIIARLLSETSSESVKGFGSSDCKCRCHLFRLSGDLESVCQEVSEKIGRRPRRIF
;
A
#
# COMPACT_ATOMS: atom_id res chain seq x y z
N SER A 1 -9.33 -28.85 10.44
CA SER A 1 -9.58 -27.64 9.62
C SER A 1 -8.25 -27.12 9.08
N LYS A 2 -7.99 -27.17 7.76
CA LYS A 2 -6.71 -26.70 7.18
C LYS A 2 -6.77 -25.18 7.09
N ALA A 3 -6.10 -24.48 8.01
CA ALA A 3 -5.92 -23.03 7.91
C ALA A 3 -5.28 -22.71 6.56
N LYS A 4 -5.98 -21.95 5.69
CA LYS A 4 -5.41 -21.48 4.42
C LYS A 4 -4.12 -20.74 4.74
N LYS A 5 -3.00 -21.19 4.17
CA LYS A 5 -1.73 -20.47 4.24
C LYS A 5 -1.95 -19.10 3.59
N LEU A 6 -1.78 -18.06 4.38
CA LEU A 6 -1.79 -16.67 3.92
C LEU A 6 -0.61 -16.52 2.97
N ARG A 7 -0.87 -16.10 1.74
CA ARG A 7 0.17 -15.99 0.71
C ARG A 7 0.62 -14.54 0.53
N TRP A 8 -0.26 -13.58 0.76
CA TRP A 8 0.01 -12.17 0.57
C TRP A 8 0.10 -11.45 1.91
N HIS A 9 0.99 -10.45 2.01
CA HIS A 9 1.11 -9.62 3.20
C HIS A 9 -0.24 -8.95 3.57
N ILE A 10 -1.06 -8.60 2.56
CA ILE A 10 -2.37 -7.95 2.77
C ILE A 10 -3.39 -8.89 3.41
N ASP A 11 -3.30 -10.21 3.17
CA ASP A 11 -4.21 -11.20 3.74
C ASP A 11 -4.11 -11.21 5.28
N TYR A 12 -2.92 -10.91 5.83
CA TYR A 12 -2.71 -10.80 7.29
C TYR A 12 -3.46 -9.61 7.88
N LEU A 13 -3.64 -8.53 7.12
CA LEU A 13 -4.42 -7.37 7.56
C LEU A 13 -5.92 -7.60 7.39
N THR A 14 -6.35 -7.98 6.19
CA THR A 14 -7.77 -8.02 5.82
C THR A 14 -8.54 -9.15 6.49
N ARG A 15 -7.85 -10.18 6.99
CA ARG A 15 -8.48 -11.27 7.74
C ARG A 15 -8.80 -10.92 9.20
N SER A 16 -8.28 -9.80 9.71
CA SER A 16 -8.66 -9.27 11.02
C SER A 16 -10.00 -8.58 10.93
N GLY A 17 -10.96 -8.95 11.78
CA GLY A 17 -12.26 -8.27 11.87
C GLY A 17 -12.19 -6.80 12.30
N LYS A 18 -10.99 -6.31 12.67
CA LYS A 18 -10.72 -4.91 12.98
C LYS A 18 -10.33 -4.07 11.76
N VAL A 19 -10.14 -4.69 10.60
CA VAL A 19 -9.73 -4.03 9.36
C VAL A 19 -10.91 -4.03 8.39
N LYS A 20 -11.28 -2.85 7.92
CA LYS A 20 -12.30 -2.67 6.88
C LYS A 20 -11.65 -2.03 5.66
N PRO A 21 -11.53 -2.75 4.53
CA PRO A 21 -11.12 -2.14 3.26
C PRO A 21 -12.11 -1.04 2.87
N ILE A 22 -11.60 0.15 2.54
CA ILE A 22 -12.42 1.31 2.15
C ILE A 22 -12.41 1.49 0.64
N ALA A 23 -11.23 1.39 0.02
CA ALA A 23 -11.07 1.42 -1.43
C ALA A 23 -9.80 0.66 -1.83
N ALA A 24 -9.72 0.32 -3.12
CA ALA A 24 -8.50 -0.21 -3.71
C ALA A 24 -8.19 0.50 -5.04
N TYR A 25 -6.93 0.89 -5.20
CA TYR A 25 -6.42 1.58 -6.38
C TYR A 25 -5.34 0.72 -7.02
N ALA A 26 -5.49 0.41 -8.30
CA ALA A 26 -4.55 -0.40 -9.06
C ALA A 26 -3.85 0.45 -10.11
N TYR A 27 -2.52 0.44 -10.09
CA TYR A 27 -1.71 1.02 -11.15
C TYR A 27 -1.22 -0.09 -12.08
N ASP A 28 -1.34 0.10 -13.39
CA ASP A 28 -0.76 -0.80 -14.38
C ASP A 28 0.70 -0.40 -14.63
N LEU A 29 1.55 -0.74 -13.66
CA LEU A 29 2.96 -0.33 -13.59
C LEU A 29 3.87 -1.52 -13.27
N GLY A 30 5.14 -1.39 -13.65
CA GLY A 30 6.18 -2.36 -13.30
C GLY A 30 6.41 -2.45 -11.79
N ARG A 31 6.98 -3.57 -11.35
CA ARG A 31 7.26 -3.83 -9.92
C ARG A 31 8.17 -2.78 -9.26
N GLU A 32 9.03 -2.12 -10.03
CA GLU A 32 9.88 -1.02 -9.52
C GLU A 32 9.06 0.11 -8.89
N TYR A 33 7.83 0.35 -9.38
CA TYR A 33 6.95 1.37 -8.87
C TYR A 33 6.41 1.06 -7.48
N GLU A 34 6.41 -0.20 -7.04
CA GLU A 34 6.06 -0.55 -5.66
C GLU A 34 6.99 0.16 -4.66
N CYS A 35 8.30 0.10 -4.91
CA CYS A 35 9.30 0.75 -4.07
C CYS A 35 9.28 2.29 -4.24
N ILE A 36 9.01 2.78 -5.45
CA ILE A 36 8.88 4.23 -5.70
C ILE A 36 7.68 4.78 -4.92
N ILE A 37 6.50 4.16 -5.01
CA ILE A 37 5.30 4.53 -4.27
C ILE A 37 5.57 4.48 -2.77
N ALA A 38 6.18 3.39 -2.27
CA ALA A 38 6.53 3.27 -0.86
C ALA A 38 7.44 4.42 -0.39
N ARG A 39 8.39 4.85 -1.23
CA ARG A 39 9.27 5.98 -0.91
C ARG A 39 8.52 7.31 -0.90
N LEU A 40 7.66 7.56 -1.88
CA LEU A 40 6.81 8.76 -1.91
C LEU A 40 5.91 8.84 -0.68
N LEU A 41 5.27 7.74 -0.30
CA LEU A 41 4.43 7.67 0.89
C LEU A 41 5.25 7.85 2.17
N SER A 42 6.52 7.40 2.21
CA SER A 42 7.39 7.59 3.36
C SER A 42 7.76 9.06 3.63
N GLU A 43 7.67 9.93 2.63
CA GLU A 43 7.93 11.37 2.77
C GLU A 43 6.75 12.10 3.42
N THR A 44 5.53 11.62 3.20
CA THR A 44 4.29 12.26 3.68
C THR A 44 3.67 11.56 4.88
N SER A 45 4.06 10.33 5.18
CA SER A 45 3.51 9.53 6.29
C SER A 45 4.33 9.68 7.56
N SER A 46 3.66 9.99 8.67
CA SER A 46 4.32 10.12 9.99
C SER A 46 4.61 8.77 10.65
N GLU A 47 3.86 7.72 10.29
CA GLU A 47 4.00 6.39 10.88
C GLU A 47 4.00 5.29 9.83
N SER A 48 4.76 4.23 10.10
CA SER A 48 4.86 3.08 9.22
C SER A 48 5.15 1.79 9.98
N VAL A 49 4.72 0.65 9.42
CA VAL A 49 4.90 -0.67 10.04
C VAL A 49 6.14 -1.34 9.44
N LYS A 50 7.24 -1.30 10.19
CA LYS A 50 8.53 -1.86 9.77
C LYS A 50 8.39 -3.33 9.35
N GLY A 51 8.92 -3.67 8.18
CA GLY A 51 8.96 -5.04 7.65
C GLY A 51 7.67 -5.52 7.00
N PHE A 52 6.59 -4.73 7.02
CA PHE A 52 5.36 -5.11 6.34
C PHE A 52 5.52 -4.96 4.83
N GLY A 53 5.28 -6.02 4.07
CA GLY A 53 5.28 -6.01 2.60
C GLY A 53 6.64 -5.74 1.94
N SER A 54 7.72 -5.65 2.72
CA SER A 54 9.06 -5.31 2.23
C SER A 54 10.06 -6.48 2.37
N SER A 55 9.59 -7.72 2.26
CA SER A 55 10.43 -8.91 2.47
C SER A 55 11.40 -9.18 1.32
N ASP A 56 11.04 -8.73 0.12
CA ASP A 56 11.76 -8.92 -1.14
C ASP A 56 12.44 -7.64 -1.66
N CYS A 57 12.41 -6.56 -0.87
CA CYS A 57 13.02 -5.27 -1.21
C CYS A 57 13.78 -4.66 -0.02
N LYS A 58 14.51 -3.57 -0.24
CA LYS A 58 15.25 -2.83 0.81
C LYS A 58 14.40 -1.74 1.49
N CYS A 59 13.12 -1.63 1.18
CA CYS A 59 12.24 -0.66 1.80
C CYS A 59 12.08 -0.96 3.30
N ARG A 60 11.88 0.08 4.10
CA ARG A 60 11.61 -0.08 5.53
C ARG A 60 10.27 -0.77 5.78
N CYS A 61 9.29 -0.53 4.91
CA CYS A 61 7.89 -0.90 5.06
C CYS A 61 7.11 -0.52 3.80
N HIS A 62 6.03 -1.24 3.49
CA HIS A 62 5.02 -0.90 2.47
C HIS A 62 3.64 -0.62 3.09
N LEU A 63 3.56 -0.47 4.41
CA LEU A 63 2.33 -0.08 5.12
C LEU A 63 2.58 1.20 5.91
N PHE A 64 1.79 2.22 5.59
CA PHE A 64 1.93 3.58 6.10
C PHE A 64 0.61 4.07 6.69
N ARG A 65 0.71 4.92 7.72
CA ARG A 65 -0.43 5.70 8.21
C ARG A 65 -0.50 6.99 7.41
N LEU A 66 -1.61 7.19 6.72
CA LEU A 66 -1.87 8.42 5.97
C LEU A 66 -2.34 9.52 6.92
N SER A 67 -1.80 10.72 6.73
CA SER A 67 -2.18 11.93 7.49
C SER A 67 -3.29 12.74 6.80
N GLY A 68 -3.60 12.43 5.54
CA GLY A 68 -4.60 13.11 4.72
C GLY A 68 -5.70 12.18 4.22
N ASP A 69 -6.65 12.75 3.47
CA ASP A 69 -7.71 11.98 2.81
C ASP A 69 -7.14 11.03 1.74
N LEU A 70 -7.80 9.89 1.56
CA LEU A 70 -7.38 8.84 0.65
C LEU A 70 -7.32 9.32 -0.81
N GLU A 71 -8.28 10.12 -1.25
CA GLU A 71 -8.32 10.64 -2.62
C GLU A 71 -7.18 11.64 -2.84
N SER A 72 -6.94 12.52 -1.88
CA SER A 72 -5.83 13.49 -1.95
C SER A 72 -4.47 12.80 -2.03
N VAL A 73 -4.24 11.77 -1.20
CA VAL A 73 -2.99 10.99 -1.24
C VAL A 73 -2.85 10.25 -2.57
N CYS A 74 -3.92 9.62 -3.05
CA CYS A 74 -3.88 8.94 -4.35
C CYS A 74 -3.60 9.92 -5.49
N GLN A 75 -4.17 11.12 -5.45
CA GLN A 75 -3.91 12.17 -6.44
C GLN A 75 -2.44 12.60 -6.41
N GLU A 76 -1.89 12.91 -5.24
CA GLU A 76 -0.48 13.33 -5.13
C GLU A 76 0.48 12.25 -5.66
N VAL A 77 0.25 10.98 -5.28
CA VAL A 77 1.04 9.85 -5.79
C VAL A 77 0.88 9.73 -7.31
N SER A 78 -0.33 9.90 -7.84
CA SER A 78 -0.60 9.85 -9.28
C SER A 78 0.11 10.95 -10.05
N GLU A 79 0.14 12.16 -9.51
CA GLU A 79 0.80 13.33 -10.09
C GLU A 79 2.32 13.13 -10.14
N LYS A 80 2.91 12.65 -9.04
CA LYS A 80 4.35 12.35 -8.98
C LYS A 80 4.78 11.21 -9.92
N ILE A 81 3.92 10.21 -10.12
CA ILE A 81 4.19 9.07 -11.00
C ILE A 81 3.83 9.38 -12.46
N GLY A 82 3.02 10.41 -12.71
CA GLY A 82 2.50 10.76 -14.04
C GLY A 82 1.50 9.75 -14.59
N ARG A 83 0.85 8.95 -13.73
CA ARG A 83 -0.10 7.90 -14.11
C ARG A 83 -1.26 7.88 -13.13
N ARG A 84 -2.47 7.63 -13.64
CA ARG A 84 -3.69 7.55 -12.83
C ARG A 84 -4.00 6.09 -12.48
N PRO A 85 -4.36 5.79 -11.23
CA PRO A 85 -4.80 4.45 -10.85
C PRO A 85 -6.22 4.19 -11.35
N ARG A 86 -6.54 2.91 -11.49
CA ARG A 86 -7.91 2.43 -11.61
C ARG A 86 -8.45 2.10 -10.22
N ARG A 87 -9.53 2.77 -9.81
CA ARG A 87 -10.28 2.39 -8.61
C ARG A 87 -11.03 1.07 -8.86
N ILE A 88 -10.90 0.14 -7.93
CA ILE A 88 -11.51 -1.19 -8.01
C ILE A 88 -12.82 -1.25 -7.21
N PHE A 89 -12.85 -0.62 -6.03
CA PHE A 89 -14.03 -0.39 -5.19
C PHE A 89 -13.82 0.86 -4.34
#